data_AF-A0A9C5ZJ90-F1
#
_entry.id   AF-A0A9C5ZJ90-F1
#
_cell.length_a   1.000
_cell.length_b   1.000
_cell.length_c   1.000
_cell.angle_alpha   90.00
_cell.angle_beta   90.00
_cell.angle_gamma   90.00
#
_symmetry.space_group_name_H-M   'P 1'
#
loop_
_entity.id
_entity.type
_entity.pdbx_description
1 polymer ?
#
loop_
_entity_poly.entity_id
_entity_poly.type
_entity_poly.pdbx_seq_one_letter_code
_entity_poly.pdbx_strand_id
1 'polypeptide(L)'
;MNCCKTLCNMFSLRRDWSVDFILSIVFLCCCFLNCVQTETARYTTTTTTKQPFMRTPGLSLPQKDVNPPKCSKEVPAVFFQYEKNVLVVGNSSLNPYFNVIEVCCQGFKRYDYDWSKCVPDCGNKCLQNGFCLEGARCQCFNEFVLNHRNDCVPTCPLGCPDGDCFLNGTCVCKQGYELSASRQFCVPICKMGCGLNEICAAPEKCECKIGYVKLQPDDLKIGCQPICIPDCGYGHCVGPNRCNCFHGYQKRQNSSVCESNCYLRCENGFCVNSTTCICQNGYKFDRNTTSCLPDCDDDCENGVCLSPGICRCFNGYKRRGTKCEGVCEHGCGFYGKCVAPGVCGCSIIPGPFHNYQQCDLGYCTARGRCRCQVGNTRFINHCLSPDQVTTYASMHHQKMNDGLINEFNLLIGRHFKFPAFDYHNMNFY
;
A
#
# COMPACT_ATOMS: atom_id res chain seq x y z
N MET A 1 -10.98 -3.43 65.30
CA MET A 1 -10.59 -4.26 66.47
C MET A 1 -9.13 -3.98 66.79
N ASN A 2 -8.92 -3.39 67.97
CA ASN A 2 -7.73 -3.09 68.81
C ASN A 2 -6.25 -3.14 68.33
N CYS A 3 -5.51 -2.26 69.03
CA CYS A 3 -4.05 -2.06 69.17
C CYS A 3 -3.35 -1.28 68.04
N CYS A 4 -2.58 -0.21 68.28
CA CYS A 4 -1.88 0.21 69.51
C CYS A 4 -1.62 1.73 69.46
N LYS A 5 -2.09 2.46 70.48
CA LYS A 5 -1.42 3.67 70.99
C LYS A 5 -0.02 3.27 71.45
N THR A 6 0.93 4.19 71.34
CA THR A 6 2.08 4.49 72.23
C THR A 6 3.38 4.63 71.44
N LEU A 7 3.83 5.87 71.25
CA LEU A 7 5.21 6.34 71.55
C LEU A 7 5.38 7.75 70.95
N CYS A 8 4.99 8.73 71.76
CA CYS A 8 5.48 10.10 71.68
C CYS A 8 6.49 10.27 72.83
N ASN A 9 7.53 11.09 72.59
CA ASN A 9 8.59 11.56 73.50
C ASN A 9 9.88 10.74 73.58
N MET A 10 10.97 11.27 73.00
CA MET A 10 12.05 11.97 73.73
C MET A 10 13.22 12.29 72.79
N PHE A 11 13.48 13.58 72.52
CA PHE A 11 14.72 14.30 72.87
C PHE A 11 14.86 15.60 72.05
N SER A 12 14.81 16.70 72.79
CA SER A 12 15.34 18.01 72.42
C SER A 12 16.84 18.03 72.75
N LEU A 13 17.69 18.49 71.82
CA LEU A 13 18.77 19.47 72.09
C LEU A 13 19.70 19.67 70.87
N ARG A 14 19.75 20.93 70.41
CA ARG A 14 20.86 21.71 69.82
C ARG A 14 21.48 21.34 68.45
N ARG A 15 21.37 22.35 67.56
CA ARG A 15 22.42 23.00 66.72
C ARG A 15 23.37 22.07 65.95
N ASP A 16 23.24 22.03 64.62
CA ASP A 16 24.01 22.93 63.76
C ASP A 16 23.48 22.93 62.32
N TRP A 17 23.56 24.12 61.73
CA TRP A 17 23.05 24.47 60.42
C TRP A 17 23.95 23.87 59.34
N SER A 18 23.33 23.15 58.39
CA SER A 18 23.74 22.97 56.97
C SER A 18 23.33 21.60 56.41
N VAL A 19 22.07 21.16 56.59
CA VAL A 19 21.54 20.01 55.82
C VAL A 19 20.06 20.16 55.39
N ASP A 20 19.45 21.34 55.56
CA ASP A 20 18.00 21.53 55.38
C ASP A 20 17.53 21.77 53.93
N PHE A 21 18.42 21.77 52.94
CA PHE A 21 18.01 21.92 51.54
C PHE A 21 17.69 20.58 50.85
N ILE A 22 18.18 19.45 51.37
CA ILE A 22 18.02 18.14 50.73
C ILE A 22 16.85 17.33 51.34
N LEU A 23 16.51 17.52 52.63
CA LEU A 23 15.37 16.82 53.23
C LEU A 23 13.99 17.41 52.89
N SER A 24 13.92 18.69 52.48
CA SER A 24 12.66 19.31 52.04
C SER A 24 12.18 18.79 50.67
N ILE A 25 13.10 18.28 49.83
CA ILE A 25 12.76 17.72 48.52
C ILE A 25 12.24 16.28 48.64
N VAL A 26 12.69 15.52 49.65
CA VAL A 26 12.23 14.15 49.89
C VAL A 26 10.84 14.13 50.57
N PHE A 27 10.55 15.09 51.46
CA PHE A 27 9.24 15.17 52.12
C PHE A 27 8.12 15.76 51.25
N LEU A 28 8.44 16.64 50.28
CA LEU A 28 7.47 17.04 49.26
C LEU A 28 7.15 15.90 48.29
N CYS A 29 8.07 14.96 48.06
CA CYS A 29 7.83 13.84 47.14
C CYS A 29 6.97 12.71 47.74
N CYS A 30 6.93 12.55 49.07
CA CYS A 30 6.11 11.53 49.74
C CYS A 30 4.65 11.94 49.99
N CYS A 31 4.31 13.23 49.90
CA CYS A 31 2.92 13.70 49.98
C CYS A 31 2.20 13.70 48.61
N PHE A 32 2.92 13.66 47.49
CA PHE A 32 2.34 13.52 46.15
C PHE A 32 2.05 12.06 45.74
N LEU A 33 2.48 11.08 46.54
CA LEU A 33 2.33 9.65 46.22
C LEU A 33 1.23 8.92 46.99
N ASN A 34 0.49 9.56 47.91
CA ASN A 34 -0.54 8.89 48.72
C ASN A 34 -1.79 9.73 49.04
N CYS A 35 -2.26 10.58 48.12
CA CYS A 35 -3.61 11.14 48.19
C CYS A 35 -4.25 11.20 46.80
N VAL A 36 -4.74 10.06 46.32
CA VAL A 36 -5.95 10.03 45.50
C VAL A 36 -6.94 9.16 46.25
N GLN A 37 -8.05 9.79 46.63
CA GLN A 37 -9.17 9.17 47.29
C GLN A 37 -9.57 7.88 46.57
N THR A 38 -9.43 6.77 47.28
CA THR A 38 -10.27 5.60 47.10
C THR A 38 -11.71 6.00 47.43
N GLU A 39 -12.47 6.43 46.42
CA GLU A 39 -13.88 6.06 46.40
C GLU A 39 -13.89 4.54 46.26
N THR A 40 -14.34 3.86 47.30
CA THR A 40 -14.55 2.42 47.29
C THR A 40 -15.69 2.09 46.32
N ALA A 41 -15.39 2.04 45.03
CA ALA A 41 -16.18 1.27 44.08
C ALA A 41 -16.07 -0.20 44.54
N ARG A 42 -17.19 -0.73 45.03
CA ARG A 42 -17.29 -2.13 45.43
C ARG A 42 -17.05 -3.00 44.20
N TYR A 43 -15.85 -3.55 44.06
CA TYR A 43 -15.61 -4.70 43.20
C TYR A 43 -16.16 -5.94 43.88
N THR A 44 -17.43 -6.27 43.61
CA THR A 44 -17.95 -7.61 43.82
C THR A 44 -17.85 -8.38 42.51
N THR A 45 -16.88 -9.30 42.51
CA THR A 45 -16.63 -10.42 41.61
C THR A 45 -17.87 -11.03 40.94
N THR A 46 -17.94 -10.96 39.62
CA THR A 46 -17.96 -12.10 38.66
C THR A 46 -18.23 -11.55 37.26
N THR A 47 -17.19 -11.33 36.46
CA THR A 47 -17.29 -11.36 34.99
C THR A 47 -15.88 -11.48 34.44
N THR A 48 -15.58 -12.61 33.81
CA THR A 48 -14.63 -12.65 32.69
C THR A 48 -15.19 -11.71 31.64
N THR A 49 -14.86 -10.42 31.71
CA THR A 49 -15.00 -9.52 30.58
C THR A 49 -13.99 -9.98 29.54
N LYS A 50 -14.38 -10.97 28.73
CA LYS A 50 -13.77 -11.13 27.41
C LYS A 50 -13.85 -9.73 26.80
N GLN A 51 -12.69 -9.12 26.54
CA GLN A 51 -12.65 -7.94 25.69
C GLN A 51 -13.48 -8.29 24.45
N PRO A 52 -14.42 -7.41 24.03
CA PRO A 52 -15.25 -7.69 22.87
C PRO A 52 -14.30 -8.06 21.72
N PHE A 53 -14.49 -9.25 21.16
CA PHE A 53 -13.64 -9.76 20.08
C PHE A 53 -13.82 -8.84 18.89
N MET A 54 -12.92 -7.88 18.75
CA MET A 54 -12.94 -6.89 17.68
C MET A 54 -12.56 -7.59 16.38
N ARG A 55 -13.56 -7.86 15.53
CA ARG A 55 -13.29 -8.35 14.18
C ARG A 55 -13.01 -7.14 13.31
N THR A 56 -11.74 -6.99 12.97
CA THR A 56 -11.24 -5.91 12.13
C THR A 56 -10.52 -6.50 10.92
N PRO A 57 -10.77 -6.04 9.69
CA PRO A 57 -11.83 -5.11 9.29
C PRO A 57 -13.23 -5.77 9.26
N GLY A 58 -14.29 -5.01 9.01
CA GLY A 58 -15.62 -5.59 8.74
C GLY A 58 -15.57 -6.63 7.63
N LEU A 59 -16.39 -7.67 7.77
CA LEU A 59 -16.29 -8.86 6.93
C LEU A 59 -17.05 -8.65 5.61
N SER A 60 -16.32 -8.49 4.51
CA SER A 60 -16.82 -8.67 3.14
C SER A 60 -16.71 -10.14 2.75
N LEU A 61 -17.74 -10.93 3.05
CA LEU A 61 -17.77 -12.36 2.72
C LEU A 61 -18.69 -12.62 1.51
N PRO A 62 -18.38 -13.64 0.70
CA PRO A 62 -19.32 -14.12 -0.30
C PRO A 62 -20.59 -14.63 0.41
N GLN A 63 -21.75 -14.10 0.00
CA GLN A 63 -23.03 -14.56 0.52
C GLN A 63 -23.50 -15.78 -0.25
N LYS A 64 -24.18 -16.69 0.46
CA LYS A 64 -24.78 -17.87 -0.15
C LYS A 64 -25.85 -17.41 -1.15
N ASP A 65 -25.81 -17.95 -2.36
CA ASP A 65 -26.76 -17.67 -3.45
C ASP A 65 -26.73 -16.24 -4.02
N VAL A 66 -25.72 -15.43 -3.66
CA VAL A 66 -25.50 -14.09 -4.23
C VAL A 66 -24.23 -14.10 -5.06
N ASN A 67 -24.37 -13.90 -6.36
CA ASN A 67 -23.24 -13.74 -7.28
C ASN A 67 -23.24 -12.31 -7.81
N PRO A 68 -22.40 -11.42 -7.27
CA PRO A 68 -22.29 -10.06 -7.78
C PRO A 68 -21.89 -10.03 -9.26
N PRO A 69 -22.35 -9.03 -10.02
CA PRO A 69 -22.06 -8.93 -11.43
C PRO A 69 -20.56 -8.69 -11.65
N LYS A 70 -20.05 -9.28 -12.74
CA LYS A 70 -18.70 -9.07 -13.24
C LYS A 70 -18.78 -8.18 -14.48
N CYS A 71 -17.82 -7.28 -14.58
CA CYS A 71 -17.72 -6.27 -15.62
C CYS A 71 -16.42 -6.51 -16.41
N SER A 72 -16.38 -6.06 -17.66
CA SER A 72 -15.15 -6.06 -18.46
C SER A 72 -14.40 -4.75 -18.28
N LYS A 73 -13.07 -4.82 -18.26
CA LYS A 73 -12.19 -3.66 -18.26
C LYS A 73 -11.02 -3.90 -19.22
N GLU A 74 -10.70 -2.89 -20.01
CA GLU A 74 -9.50 -2.90 -20.84
C GLU A 74 -8.28 -2.45 -20.03
N VAL A 75 -7.18 -3.16 -20.19
CA VAL A 75 -5.89 -2.90 -19.55
C VAL A 75 -4.76 -3.06 -20.56
N PRO A 76 -3.64 -2.31 -20.44
CA PRO A 76 -2.50 -2.46 -21.33
C PRO A 76 -1.99 -3.91 -21.39
N ALA A 77 -1.83 -4.44 -22.62
CA ALA A 77 -1.44 -5.83 -22.86
C ALA A 77 -0.02 -6.13 -22.34
N VAL A 78 0.87 -5.13 -22.32
CA VAL A 78 2.23 -5.22 -21.77
C VAL A 78 2.26 -5.72 -20.32
N PHE A 79 1.21 -5.46 -19.53
CA PHE A 79 1.10 -5.97 -18.16
C PHE A 79 1.01 -7.49 -18.05
N PHE A 80 0.81 -8.21 -19.16
CA PHE A 80 0.76 -9.67 -19.24
C PHE A 80 2.03 -10.28 -19.85
N GLN A 81 3.07 -9.47 -20.07
CA GLN A 81 4.35 -9.96 -20.57
C GLN A 81 5.16 -10.64 -19.46
N TYR A 82 5.55 -11.90 -19.65
CA TYR A 82 6.37 -12.67 -18.69
C TYR A 82 7.81 -12.90 -19.18
N GLU A 83 8.09 -12.59 -20.45
CA GLU A 83 9.38 -12.80 -21.09
C GLU A 83 9.82 -11.52 -21.82
N LYS A 84 11.10 -11.13 -21.66
CA LYS A 84 11.64 -9.85 -22.15
C LYS A 84 11.49 -9.65 -23.66
N ASN A 85 11.65 -10.72 -24.44
CA ASN A 85 11.71 -10.66 -25.90
C ASN A 85 10.44 -11.16 -26.59
N VAL A 86 9.38 -11.45 -25.83
CA VAL A 86 8.10 -11.90 -26.39
C VAL A 86 7.15 -10.72 -26.49
N LEU A 87 6.79 -10.36 -27.72
CA LEU A 87 5.76 -9.36 -27.99
C LEU A 87 4.40 -9.88 -27.51
N VAL A 88 3.69 -9.06 -26.73
CA VAL A 88 2.33 -9.38 -26.28
C VAL A 88 1.33 -8.61 -27.13
N VAL A 89 0.47 -9.36 -27.84
CA VAL A 89 -0.68 -8.82 -28.55
C VAL A 89 -1.92 -9.03 -27.69
N GLY A 90 -2.65 -7.95 -27.47
CA GLY A 90 -3.87 -7.93 -26.69
C GLY A 90 -5.10 -8.47 -27.45
N ASN A 91 -6.11 -8.87 -26.70
CA ASN A 91 -7.35 -9.45 -27.24
C ASN A 91 -8.50 -8.43 -27.45
N SER A 92 -8.26 -7.14 -27.27
CA SER A 92 -9.28 -6.10 -27.53
C SER A 92 -9.55 -5.95 -29.03
N SER A 93 -10.83 -5.89 -29.39
CA SER A 93 -11.28 -5.63 -30.77
C SER A 93 -11.01 -4.20 -31.24
N LEU A 94 -10.75 -3.26 -30.33
CA LEU A 94 -10.56 -1.83 -30.63
C LEU A 94 -9.08 -1.48 -30.81
N ASN A 95 -8.19 -2.06 -30.00
CA ASN A 95 -6.76 -1.77 -30.05
C ASN A 95 -5.94 -3.01 -29.59
N PRO A 96 -5.02 -3.53 -30.44
CA PRO A 96 -4.21 -4.71 -30.12
C PRO A 96 -3.22 -4.50 -28.97
N TYR A 97 -3.02 -3.28 -28.47
CA TYR A 97 -2.20 -3.02 -27.27
C TYR A 97 -2.98 -3.15 -25.95
N PHE A 98 -4.26 -3.55 -26.00
CA PHE A 98 -5.10 -3.73 -24.82
C PHE A 98 -5.64 -5.15 -24.71
N ASN A 99 -5.69 -5.65 -23.47
CA ASN A 99 -6.41 -6.85 -23.08
C ASN A 99 -7.71 -6.48 -22.37
N VAL A 100 -8.80 -7.11 -22.77
CA VAL A 100 -10.08 -7.10 -22.06
C VAL A 100 -10.02 -8.18 -20.98
N ILE A 101 -10.09 -7.74 -19.71
CA ILE A 101 -10.13 -8.62 -18.54
C ILE A 101 -11.46 -8.52 -17.80
N GLU A 102 -11.80 -9.59 -17.09
CA GLU A 102 -12.96 -9.62 -16.20
C GLU A 102 -12.59 -9.05 -14.81
N VAL A 103 -13.37 -8.10 -14.34
CA VAL A 103 -13.23 -7.43 -13.04
C VAL A 103 -14.55 -7.42 -12.29
N CYS A 104 -14.51 -7.22 -10.97
CA CYS A 104 -15.73 -6.95 -10.22
C CYS A 104 -16.30 -5.59 -10.65
N CYS A 105 -17.62 -5.51 -10.80
CA CYS A 105 -18.28 -4.25 -11.10
C CYS A 105 -18.08 -3.22 -9.97
N GLN A 106 -18.33 -1.95 -10.27
CA GLN A 106 -18.18 -0.86 -9.31
C GLN A 106 -18.96 -1.13 -8.00
N GLY A 107 -18.31 -0.91 -6.86
CA GLY A 107 -18.86 -1.20 -5.53
C GLY A 107 -18.57 -2.62 -5.03
N PHE A 108 -17.86 -3.43 -5.81
CA PHE A 108 -17.40 -4.76 -5.42
C PHE A 108 -15.88 -4.89 -5.63
N LYS A 109 -15.25 -5.72 -4.81
CA LYS A 109 -13.84 -6.10 -4.91
C LYS A 109 -13.69 -7.62 -5.00
N ARG A 110 -12.53 -8.08 -5.47
CA ARG A 110 -12.21 -9.51 -5.48
C ARG A 110 -12.09 -10.02 -4.05
N TYR A 111 -12.55 -11.24 -3.79
CA TYR A 111 -12.39 -11.89 -2.50
C TYR A 111 -10.97 -12.44 -2.34
N ASP A 112 -10.31 -12.14 -1.23
CA ASP A 112 -8.87 -12.40 -1.06
C ASP A 112 -8.48 -13.88 -1.14
N TYR A 113 -9.38 -14.79 -0.74
CA TYR A 113 -9.15 -16.23 -0.75
C TYR A 113 -9.59 -16.92 -2.05
N ASP A 114 -10.51 -16.31 -2.80
CA ASP A 114 -11.01 -16.85 -4.06
C ASP A 114 -11.26 -15.68 -5.03
N TRP A 115 -10.22 -15.36 -5.81
CA TRP A 115 -10.23 -14.21 -6.73
C TRP A 115 -11.25 -14.32 -7.86
N SER A 116 -11.89 -15.47 -8.03
CA SER A 116 -12.99 -15.66 -8.99
C SER A 116 -14.30 -15.05 -8.49
N LYS A 117 -14.41 -14.78 -7.19
CA LYS A 117 -15.61 -14.24 -6.54
C LYS A 117 -15.45 -12.76 -6.22
N CYS A 118 -16.58 -12.05 -6.33
CA CYS A 118 -16.70 -10.65 -5.97
C CYS A 118 -17.45 -10.51 -4.64
N VAL A 119 -17.03 -9.56 -3.81
CA VAL A 119 -17.65 -9.22 -2.54
C VAL A 119 -17.84 -7.71 -2.44
N PRO A 120 -18.84 -7.21 -1.69
CA PRO A 120 -19.06 -5.78 -1.56
C PRO A 120 -17.82 -5.04 -1.05
N ASP A 121 -17.53 -3.88 -1.64
CA ASP A 121 -16.45 -3.00 -1.23
C ASP A 121 -16.98 -1.81 -0.44
N CYS A 122 -16.75 -1.83 0.87
CA CYS A 122 -17.12 -0.73 1.77
C CYS A 122 -16.00 0.32 1.94
N GLY A 123 -14.83 0.13 1.35
CA GLY A 123 -13.67 1.00 1.57
C GLY A 123 -13.36 1.16 3.06
N ASN A 124 -13.42 2.41 3.54
CA ASN A 124 -13.18 2.76 4.96
C ASN A 124 -14.46 2.74 5.83
N LYS A 125 -15.59 2.23 5.31
CA LYS A 125 -16.84 2.08 6.07
C LYS A 125 -16.92 0.67 6.63
N CYS A 126 -17.67 0.50 7.72
CA CYS A 126 -17.83 -0.79 8.39
C CYS A 126 -16.48 -1.35 8.86
N LEU A 127 -15.64 -0.52 9.48
CA LEU A 127 -14.28 -0.92 9.83
C LEU A 127 -14.23 -2.08 10.84
N GLN A 128 -15.26 -2.24 11.67
CA GLN A 128 -15.27 -3.26 12.71
C GLN A 128 -16.70 -3.78 12.97
N ASN A 129 -16.79 -4.99 13.50
CA ASN A 129 -18.00 -5.54 14.14
C ASN A 129 -19.28 -5.53 13.28
N GLY A 130 -19.12 -5.66 11.96
CA GLY A 130 -20.23 -5.79 11.02
C GLY A 130 -19.84 -6.45 9.71
N PHE A 131 -20.85 -6.87 8.95
CA PHE A 131 -20.76 -7.31 7.57
C PHE A 131 -20.87 -6.12 6.62
N CYS A 132 -20.07 -6.15 5.55
CA CYS A 132 -20.20 -5.23 4.44
C CYS A 132 -21.20 -5.78 3.41
N LEU A 133 -22.25 -5.01 3.14
CA LEU A 133 -23.30 -5.33 2.17
C LEU A 133 -23.20 -4.42 0.94
N GLU A 134 -23.92 -4.78 -0.11
CA GLU A 134 -24.04 -4.00 -1.34
C GLU A 134 -24.45 -2.54 -1.08
N GLY A 135 -23.88 -1.61 -1.86
CA GLY A 135 -24.08 -0.17 -1.67
C GLY A 135 -23.28 0.43 -0.52
N ALA A 136 -22.23 -0.27 -0.05
CA ALA A 136 -21.41 0.11 1.10
C ALA A 136 -22.23 0.30 2.39
N ARG A 137 -23.20 -0.60 2.61
CA ARG A 137 -24.06 -0.64 3.81
C ARG A 137 -23.47 -1.57 4.85
N CYS A 138 -23.49 -1.17 6.11
CA CYS A 138 -23.01 -2.00 7.21
C CYS A 138 -24.17 -2.74 7.88
N GLN A 139 -24.02 -4.05 8.07
CA GLN A 139 -24.89 -4.82 8.95
C GLN A 139 -24.08 -5.22 10.19
N CYS A 140 -24.37 -4.60 11.32
CA CYS A 140 -23.66 -4.88 12.56
C CYS A 140 -23.94 -6.30 13.07
N PHE A 141 -22.98 -6.88 13.78
CA PHE A 141 -23.19 -8.14 14.50
C PHE A 141 -24.19 -7.93 15.64
N ASN A 142 -24.72 -9.04 16.17
CA ASN A 142 -25.58 -9.01 17.35
C ASN A 142 -24.87 -8.25 18.50
N GLU A 143 -25.61 -7.44 19.26
CA GLU A 143 -25.10 -6.55 20.31
C GLU A 143 -24.28 -5.34 19.83
N PHE A 144 -24.31 -5.04 18.52
CA PHE A 144 -23.73 -3.82 17.94
C PHE A 144 -24.78 -3.06 17.13
N VAL A 145 -24.68 -1.73 17.14
CA VAL A 145 -25.60 -0.84 16.42
C VAL A 145 -24.84 0.22 15.64
N LEU A 146 -25.43 0.70 14.55
CA LEU A 146 -24.85 1.78 13.75
C LEU A 146 -24.93 3.10 14.50
N ASN A 147 -23.79 3.75 14.70
CA ASN A 147 -23.73 5.13 15.17
C ASN A 147 -23.96 6.12 14.01
N HIS A 148 -23.97 7.41 14.32
CA HIS A 148 -24.11 8.51 13.35
C HIS A 148 -22.94 8.62 12.34
N ARG A 149 -21.84 7.88 12.53
CA ARG A 149 -20.67 7.81 11.63
C ARG A 149 -20.67 6.56 10.73
N ASN A 150 -21.72 5.74 10.79
CA ASN A 150 -21.82 4.41 10.14
C ASN A 150 -20.81 3.37 10.66
N ASP A 151 -20.40 3.49 11.93
CA ASP A 151 -19.61 2.48 12.62
C ASP A 151 -20.49 1.61 13.51
N CYS A 152 -20.18 0.32 13.58
CA CYS A 152 -20.85 -0.62 14.47
C CYS A 152 -20.25 -0.53 15.88
N VAL A 153 -20.95 0.20 16.74
CA VAL A 153 -20.54 0.41 18.13
C VAL A 153 -21.21 -0.60 19.07
N PRO A 154 -20.53 -1.05 20.14
CA PRO A 154 -21.10 -2.00 21.09
C PRO A 154 -22.25 -1.36 21.88
N THR A 155 -23.20 -2.19 22.30
CA THR A 155 -24.26 -1.84 23.25
C THR A 155 -24.15 -2.66 24.53
N CYS A 156 -24.79 -2.23 25.62
CA CYS A 156 -24.81 -3.01 26.86
C CYS A 156 -25.43 -4.40 26.59
N PRO A 157 -24.89 -5.48 27.19
CA PRO A 157 -23.91 -5.51 28.27
C PRO A 157 -22.44 -5.44 27.83
N LEU A 158 -22.14 -5.42 26.52
CA LEU A 158 -20.75 -5.43 26.03
C LEU A 158 -20.03 -4.09 26.26
N GLY A 159 -20.75 -2.98 26.13
CA GLY A 159 -20.21 -1.64 26.40
C GLY A 159 -21.16 -0.54 25.91
N CYS A 160 -20.96 0.69 26.38
CA CYS A 160 -21.67 1.85 25.88
C CYS A 160 -20.67 2.99 25.63
N PRO A 161 -20.40 3.37 24.37
CA PRO A 161 -19.53 4.50 24.07
C PRO A 161 -20.05 5.76 24.77
N ASP A 162 -19.13 6.50 25.41
CA ASP A 162 -19.45 7.73 26.16
C ASP A 162 -20.51 7.56 27.26
N GLY A 163 -20.67 6.34 27.79
CA GLY A 163 -21.57 6.01 28.88
C GLY A 163 -21.03 4.86 29.73
N ASP A 164 -21.82 4.48 30.73
CA ASP A 164 -21.55 3.37 31.63
C ASP A 164 -22.70 2.34 31.52
N CYS A 165 -22.33 1.05 31.43
CA CYS A 165 -23.30 -0.05 31.36
C CYS A 165 -23.60 -0.60 32.75
N PHE A 166 -24.89 -0.75 33.05
CA PHE A 166 -25.36 -1.42 34.26
C PHE A 166 -25.76 -2.87 33.97
N LEU A 167 -25.76 -3.72 35.00
CA LEU A 167 -26.08 -5.15 34.92
C LEU A 167 -27.49 -5.44 34.36
N ASN A 168 -28.39 -4.47 34.44
CA ASN A 168 -29.75 -4.54 33.88
C ASN A 168 -29.80 -4.20 32.37
N GLY A 169 -28.65 -4.03 31.71
CA GLY A 169 -28.56 -3.65 30.29
C GLY A 169 -28.81 -2.17 30.01
N THR A 170 -28.98 -1.33 31.04
CA THR A 170 -29.19 0.11 30.86
C THR A 170 -27.86 0.81 30.62
N CYS A 171 -27.80 1.63 29.56
CA CYS A 171 -26.71 2.58 29.38
C CYS A 171 -27.05 3.94 30.02
N VAL A 172 -26.16 4.45 30.86
CA VAL A 172 -26.25 5.80 31.42
C VAL A 172 -25.14 6.65 30.82
N CYS A 173 -25.51 7.77 30.20
CA CYS A 173 -24.58 8.63 29.50
C CYS A 173 -23.77 9.52 30.45
N LYS A 174 -22.52 9.78 30.06
CA LYS A 174 -21.64 10.71 30.78
C LYS A 174 -22.12 12.15 30.62
N GLN A 175 -21.57 13.05 31.45
CA GLN A 175 -21.93 14.46 31.40
C GLN A 175 -21.68 15.05 30.00
N GLY A 176 -22.68 15.77 29.47
CA GLY A 176 -22.63 16.34 28.12
C GLY A 176 -23.08 15.40 27.00
N TYR A 177 -23.53 14.18 27.35
CA TYR A 177 -24.08 13.21 26.42
C TYR A 177 -25.51 12.84 26.81
N GLU A 178 -26.32 12.50 25.81
CA GLU A 178 -27.69 12.00 25.98
C GLU A 178 -27.87 10.67 25.27
N LEU A 179 -28.93 9.95 25.64
CA LEU A 179 -29.23 8.66 25.07
C LEU A 179 -29.77 8.85 23.64
N SER A 180 -29.24 8.07 22.68
CA SER A 180 -29.70 8.06 21.29
C SER A 180 -31.21 7.80 21.18
N ALA A 181 -31.83 8.15 20.05
CA ALA A 181 -33.23 7.86 19.76
C ALA A 181 -33.58 6.36 19.90
N SER A 182 -32.64 5.46 19.59
CA SER A 182 -32.81 4.02 19.79
C SER A 182 -32.62 3.56 21.23
N ARG A 183 -32.20 4.46 22.12
CA ARG A 183 -31.91 4.22 23.54
C ARG A 183 -30.78 3.24 23.84
N GLN A 184 -29.92 2.96 22.86
CA GLN A 184 -28.91 1.90 22.93
C GLN A 184 -27.46 2.38 23.12
N PHE A 185 -27.18 3.66 22.84
CA PHE A 185 -25.85 4.26 22.94
C PHE A 185 -25.97 5.75 23.22
N CYS A 186 -24.87 6.38 23.66
CA CYS A 186 -24.84 7.80 23.97
C CYS A 186 -24.38 8.64 22.77
N VAL A 187 -24.97 9.82 22.63
CA VAL A 187 -24.64 10.84 21.63
C VAL A 187 -24.31 12.16 22.34
N PRO A 188 -23.35 12.95 21.83
CA PRO A 188 -22.99 14.21 22.46
C PRO A 188 -24.07 15.28 22.27
N ILE A 189 -24.20 16.17 23.25
CA ILE A 189 -25.14 17.29 23.24
C ILE A 189 -24.43 18.55 22.74
N CYS A 190 -25.00 19.21 21.73
CA CYS A 190 -24.58 20.53 21.25
C CYS A 190 -25.79 21.48 21.35
N LYS A 191 -25.86 22.32 22.38
CA LYS A 191 -27.09 23.09 22.70
C LYS A 191 -27.49 24.08 21.62
N MET A 192 -26.51 24.70 20.97
CA MET A 192 -26.73 25.65 19.89
C MET A 192 -26.98 24.97 18.54
N GLY A 193 -26.91 23.64 18.49
CA GLY A 193 -26.86 22.87 17.25
C GLY A 193 -25.53 23.04 16.50
N CYS A 194 -25.30 22.18 15.52
CA CYS A 194 -24.16 22.30 14.62
C CYS A 194 -24.59 22.87 13.26
N GLY A 195 -23.66 23.50 12.56
CA GLY A 195 -23.91 24.16 11.27
C GLY A 195 -24.12 23.19 10.10
N LEU A 196 -24.18 23.76 8.89
CA LEU A 196 -24.37 22.99 7.66
C LEU A 196 -23.21 22.00 7.45
N ASN A 197 -23.56 20.75 7.18
CA ASN A 197 -22.63 19.63 7.00
C ASN A 197 -21.71 19.35 8.20
N GLU A 198 -22.16 19.70 9.41
CA GLU A 198 -21.49 19.37 10.65
C GLU A 198 -22.25 18.28 11.45
N ILE A 199 -21.53 17.65 12.38
CA ILE A 199 -22.05 16.74 13.39
C ILE A 199 -21.51 17.15 14.76
N CYS A 200 -22.28 16.88 15.81
CA CYS A 200 -21.80 17.00 17.18
C CYS A 200 -20.82 15.85 17.43
N ALA A 201 -19.53 16.14 17.54
CA ALA A 201 -18.49 15.13 17.70
C ALA A 201 -18.14 14.90 19.17
N ALA A 202 -18.30 15.93 20.00
CA ALA A 202 -18.19 15.89 21.45
C ALA A 202 -19.11 16.98 22.04
N PRO A 203 -19.35 17.01 23.36
CA PRO A 203 -20.22 18.00 23.97
C PRO A 203 -19.81 19.43 23.60
N GLU A 204 -20.76 20.21 23.07
CA GLU A 204 -20.56 21.57 22.55
C GLU A 204 -19.47 21.71 21.46
N LYS A 205 -19.03 20.61 20.84
CA LYS A 205 -17.99 20.60 19.80
C LYS A 205 -18.53 20.02 18.49
N CYS A 206 -18.63 20.88 17.48
CA CYS A 206 -19.05 20.50 16.13
C CYS A 206 -17.86 20.23 15.21
N GLU A 207 -17.92 19.12 14.47
CA GLU A 207 -16.94 18.74 13.45
C GLU A 207 -17.63 18.51 12.11
N CYS A 208 -16.90 18.66 11.00
CA CYS A 208 -17.46 18.39 9.68
C CYS A 208 -17.83 16.91 9.52
N LYS A 209 -18.93 16.65 8.79
CA LYS A 209 -19.29 15.31 8.34
C LYS A 209 -18.15 14.69 7.53
N ILE A 210 -18.10 13.37 7.51
CA ILE A 210 -17.13 12.62 6.70
C ILE A 210 -17.23 13.09 5.24
N GLY A 211 -16.07 13.47 4.67
CA GLY A 211 -15.98 14.01 3.32
C GLY A 211 -16.27 15.51 3.21
N TYR A 212 -16.26 16.26 4.32
CA TYR A 212 -16.34 17.72 4.34
C TYR A 212 -15.20 18.33 5.18
N VAL A 213 -14.82 19.58 4.88
CA VAL A 213 -13.75 20.33 5.55
C VAL A 213 -14.14 21.81 5.74
N LYS A 214 -13.61 22.46 6.78
CA LYS A 214 -13.70 23.92 6.93
C LYS A 214 -12.57 24.58 6.13
N LEU A 215 -12.91 25.48 5.21
CA LEU A 215 -11.94 26.33 4.52
C LEU A 215 -11.67 27.55 5.41
N GLN A 216 -10.40 27.82 5.72
CA GLN A 216 -9.97 29.04 6.44
C GLN A 216 -9.85 30.23 5.47
N PRO A 217 -10.06 31.48 5.92
CA PRO A 217 -10.30 31.92 7.30
C PRO A 217 -11.80 31.97 7.66
N ASP A 218 -12.07 31.95 8.97
CA ASP A 218 -13.39 31.95 9.61
C ASP A 218 -14.30 33.15 9.26
N ASP A 219 -13.80 34.14 8.51
CA ASP A 219 -14.51 35.40 8.20
C ASP A 219 -15.76 35.21 7.33
N LEU A 220 -15.83 34.13 6.54
CA LEU A 220 -16.90 33.94 5.57
C LEU A 220 -18.09 33.10 6.07
N LYS A 221 -18.06 32.47 7.26
CA LYS A 221 -19.16 31.60 7.77
C LYS A 221 -19.74 30.63 6.73
N ILE A 222 -18.92 30.15 5.79
CA ILE A 222 -19.36 29.32 4.64
C ILE A 222 -19.73 27.87 5.06
N GLY A 223 -19.53 27.50 6.33
CA GLY A 223 -19.80 26.15 6.84
C GLY A 223 -18.83 25.10 6.29
N CYS A 224 -19.11 23.82 6.52
CA CYS A 224 -18.27 22.73 6.02
C CYS A 224 -18.52 22.49 4.52
N GLN A 225 -17.45 22.59 3.73
CA GLN A 225 -17.44 22.40 2.28
C GLN A 225 -17.08 20.95 1.91
N PRO A 226 -17.67 20.39 0.84
CA PRO A 226 -17.40 19.02 0.44
C PRO A 226 -15.97 18.84 -0.05
N ILE A 227 -15.37 17.69 0.25
CA ILE A 227 -14.06 17.26 -0.20
C ILE A 227 -14.25 16.39 -1.44
N CYS A 228 -13.55 16.74 -2.53
CA CYS A 228 -13.43 15.91 -3.71
C CYS A 228 -11.95 15.53 -3.89
N ILE A 229 -11.64 14.24 -3.75
CA ILE A 229 -10.30 13.68 -3.99
C ILE A 229 -10.45 12.51 -4.96
N PRO A 230 -9.84 12.57 -6.16
CA PRO A 230 -9.10 13.71 -6.72
C PRO A 230 -9.98 14.96 -6.95
N ASP A 231 -9.34 16.12 -7.10
CA ASP A 231 -10.03 17.39 -7.36
C ASP A 231 -10.87 17.33 -8.64
N CYS A 232 -11.93 18.14 -8.69
CA CYS A 232 -12.92 18.11 -9.77
C CYS A 232 -12.37 18.57 -11.14
N GLY A 233 -11.23 19.26 -11.18
CA GLY A 233 -10.63 19.76 -12.43
C GLY A 233 -11.51 20.84 -13.06
N TYR A 234 -12.07 20.59 -14.24
CA TYR A 234 -12.98 21.52 -14.94
C TYR A 234 -14.42 21.45 -14.41
N GLY A 235 -14.57 21.52 -13.10
CA GLY A 235 -15.86 21.47 -12.43
C GLY A 235 -15.76 21.95 -10.99
N HIS A 236 -16.89 21.93 -10.29
CA HIS A 236 -16.97 22.28 -8.87
C HIS A 236 -17.51 21.11 -8.05
N CYS A 237 -17.02 20.98 -6.82
CA CYS A 237 -17.43 19.94 -5.89
C CYS A 237 -18.81 20.28 -5.30
N VAL A 238 -19.82 19.46 -5.58
CA VAL A 238 -21.22 19.65 -5.11
C VAL A 238 -21.58 18.74 -3.95
N GLY A 239 -20.69 17.82 -3.60
CA GLY A 239 -20.83 16.87 -2.49
C GLY A 239 -19.56 16.01 -2.37
N PRO A 240 -19.40 15.22 -1.30
CA PRO A 240 -18.21 14.40 -1.10
C PRO A 240 -17.92 13.51 -2.31
N ASN A 241 -16.75 13.70 -2.94
CA ASN A 241 -16.33 13.05 -4.19
C ASN A 241 -17.33 13.13 -5.35
N ARG A 242 -18.22 14.14 -5.36
CA ARG A 242 -19.22 14.36 -6.40
C ARG A 242 -18.99 15.72 -7.05
N CYS A 243 -18.51 15.71 -8.29
CA CYS A 243 -18.31 16.92 -9.06
C CYS A 243 -19.48 17.19 -10.02
N ASN A 244 -19.66 18.47 -10.30
CA ASN A 244 -20.49 18.98 -11.39
C ASN A 244 -19.59 19.71 -12.39
N CYS A 245 -19.64 19.29 -13.66
CA CYS A 245 -18.72 19.79 -14.69
C CYS A 245 -19.20 21.13 -15.26
N PHE A 246 -18.27 21.99 -15.64
CA PHE A 246 -18.60 23.21 -16.37
C PHE A 246 -19.14 22.88 -17.77
N HIS A 247 -19.87 23.82 -18.38
CA HIS A 247 -20.39 23.66 -19.75
C HIS A 247 -19.26 23.34 -20.73
N GLY A 248 -19.46 22.32 -21.56
CA GLY A 248 -18.47 21.83 -22.54
C GLY A 248 -17.49 20.79 -22.00
N TYR A 249 -17.52 20.49 -20.70
CA TYR A 249 -16.73 19.45 -20.05
C TYR A 249 -17.62 18.28 -19.61
N GLN A 250 -17.04 17.08 -19.57
CA GLN A 250 -17.74 15.86 -19.21
C GLN A 250 -17.02 15.11 -18.09
N LYS A 251 -17.76 14.24 -17.38
CA LYS A 251 -17.15 13.37 -16.38
C LYS A 251 -16.30 12.32 -17.07
N ARG A 252 -15.09 12.11 -16.55
CA ARG A 252 -14.21 11.00 -16.96
C ARG A 252 -14.91 9.66 -16.72
N GLN A 253 -14.68 8.70 -17.61
CA GLN A 253 -15.21 7.34 -17.48
C GLN A 253 -14.73 6.71 -16.15
N ASN A 254 -15.66 6.21 -15.34
CA ASN A 254 -15.40 5.63 -14.00
C ASN A 254 -14.77 6.59 -12.97
N SER A 255 -14.88 7.90 -13.16
CA SER A 255 -14.43 8.90 -12.20
C SER A 255 -15.47 10.01 -12.03
N SER A 256 -15.43 10.71 -10.90
CA SER A 256 -16.23 11.91 -10.68
C SER A 256 -15.57 13.17 -11.23
N VAL A 257 -14.30 13.12 -11.65
CA VAL A 257 -13.52 14.25 -12.18
C VAL A 257 -14.03 14.69 -13.55
N CYS A 258 -14.00 16.00 -13.78
CA CYS A 258 -14.39 16.62 -15.04
C CYS A 258 -13.18 16.87 -15.96
N GLU A 259 -13.30 16.45 -17.21
CA GLU A 259 -12.27 16.64 -18.24
C GLU A 259 -12.86 17.17 -19.55
N SER A 260 -12.00 17.73 -20.40
CA SER A 260 -12.37 18.10 -21.76
C SER A 260 -12.72 16.84 -22.56
N ASN A 261 -13.53 16.98 -23.61
CA ASN A 261 -13.74 15.88 -24.54
C ASN A 261 -12.39 15.44 -25.15
N CYS A 262 -11.91 14.28 -24.72
CA CYS A 262 -10.60 13.76 -25.06
C CYS A 262 -10.75 12.62 -26.07
N TYR A 263 -10.08 12.70 -27.22
CA TYR A 263 -10.04 11.57 -28.16
C TYR A 263 -9.04 10.50 -27.72
N LEU A 264 -8.10 10.84 -26.83
CA LEU A 264 -7.08 9.93 -26.31
C LEU A 264 -7.53 9.27 -25.01
N ARG A 265 -6.99 8.07 -24.73
CA ARG A 265 -7.28 7.31 -23.52
C ARG A 265 -6.33 7.73 -22.40
N CYS A 266 -6.45 8.96 -21.90
CA CYS A 266 -5.56 9.52 -20.85
C CYS A 266 -5.79 8.91 -19.44
N GLU A 267 -5.76 7.58 -19.30
CA GLU A 267 -5.75 6.94 -17.97
C GLU A 267 -4.48 7.32 -17.22
N ASN A 268 -4.56 7.57 -15.91
CA ASN A 268 -3.46 8.08 -15.06
C ASN A 268 -2.83 9.41 -15.54
N GLY A 269 -3.59 10.21 -16.29
CA GLY A 269 -3.20 11.55 -16.71
C GLY A 269 -4.36 12.54 -16.69
N PHE A 270 -4.11 13.75 -17.17
CA PHE A 270 -5.09 14.80 -17.40
C PHE A 270 -5.05 15.20 -18.87
N CYS A 271 -6.21 15.25 -19.49
CA CYS A 271 -6.34 15.74 -20.85
C CYS A 271 -6.35 17.27 -20.82
N VAL A 272 -5.38 17.91 -21.49
CA VAL A 272 -5.29 19.38 -21.56
C VAL A 272 -6.14 19.91 -22.72
N ASN A 273 -6.11 19.20 -23.83
CA ASN A 273 -6.90 19.44 -25.04
C ASN A 273 -7.23 18.08 -25.68
N SER A 274 -8.02 18.06 -26.74
CA SER A 274 -8.54 16.84 -27.36
C SER A 274 -7.48 15.82 -27.83
N THR A 275 -6.19 16.20 -27.93
CA THR A 275 -5.09 15.36 -28.45
C THR A 275 -3.87 15.27 -27.53
N THR A 276 -3.90 15.84 -26.32
CA THR A 276 -2.71 15.92 -25.45
C THR A 276 -3.03 15.46 -24.03
N CYS A 277 -2.37 14.38 -23.59
CA CYS A 277 -2.39 13.90 -22.21
C CYS A 277 -1.14 14.39 -21.46
N ILE A 278 -1.33 15.04 -20.31
CA ILE A 278 -0.26 15.23 -19.31
C ILE A 278 -0.37 14.10 -18.28
N CYS A 279 0.68 13.30 -18.14
CA CYS A 279 0.69 12.17 -17.22
C CYS A 279 0.94 12.61 -15.77
N GLN A 280 0.39 11.85 -14.82
CA GLN A 280 0.66 12.06 -13.40
C GLN A 280 2.11 11.67 -13.05
N ASN A 281 2.60 12.13 -11.90
CA ASN A 281 3.95 11.78 -11.44
C ASN A 281 4.13 10.26 -11.36
N GLY A 282 5.24 9.76 -11.90
CA GLY A 282 5.51 8.33 -12.01
C GLY A 282 4.80 7.65 -13.18
N TYR A 283 4.20 8.41 -14.11
CA TYR A 283 3.62 7.88 -15.34
C TYR A 283 4.16 8.64 -16.55
N LYS A 284 4.23 7.94 -17.69
CA LYS A 284 4.75 8.46 -18.95
C LYS A 284 3.83 8.13 -20.11
N PHE A 285 3.71 9.08 -21.04
CA PHE A 285 2.85 8.92 -22.20
C PHE A 285 3.40 7.85 -23.13
N ASP A 286 2.57 6.86 -23.44
CA ASP A 286 2.85 5.79 -24.38
C ASP A 286 2.06 5.99 -25.68
N ARG A 287 2.76 5.95 -26.81
CA ARG A 287 2.17 6.22 -28.13
C ARG A 287 1.30 5.07 -28.63
N ASN A 288 1.60 3.83 -28.23
CA ASN A 288 0.89 2.64 -28.70
C ASN A 288 -0.48 2.52 -28.04
N THR A 289 -0.53 2.74 -26.73
CA THR A 289 -1.77 2.71 -25.94
C THR A 289 -2.51 4.05 -25.90
N THR A 290 -1.88 5.13 -26.40
CA THR A 290 -2.36 6.53 -26.31
C THR A 290 -2.78 6.93 -24.90
N SER A 291 -2.07 6.40 -23.91
CA SER A 291 -2.37 6.49 -22.47
C SER A 291 -1.10 6.74 -21.65
N CYS A 292 -1.26 7.02 -20.36
CA CYS A 292 -0.14 7.15 -19.44
C CYS A 292 0.13 5.81 -18.74
N LEU A 293 1.24 5.17 -19.13
CA LEU A 293 1.72 3.94 -18.51
C LEU A 293 2.63 4.27 -17.32
N PRO A 294 2.69 3.41 -16.29
CA PRO A 294 3.56 3.62 -15.15
C PRO A 294 5.02 3.64 -15.59
N ASP A 295 5.77 4.57 -15.02
CA ASP A 295 7.21 4.75 -15.22
C ASP A 295 7.95 4.28 -13.96
N CYS A 296 8.94 3.43 -14.16
CA CYS A 296 9.77 2.86 -13.10
C CYS A 296 11.25 3.26 -13.28
N ASP A 297 11.53 4.24 -14.15
CA ASP A 297 12.89 4.63 -14.54
C ASP A 297 13.74 3.41 -14.97
N ASP A 298 15.05 3.44 -14.73
CA ASP A 298 15.98 2.37 -15.11
C ASP A 298 15.95 1.14 -14.17
N ASP A 299 15.10 1.15 -13.14
CA ASP A 299 15.10 0.08 -12.12
C ASP A 299 14.32 -1.18 -12.56
N CYS A 300 13.61 -1.13 -13.70
CA CYS A 300 12.70 -2.19 -14.15
C CYS A 300 13.19 -2.99 -15.39
N GLU A 301 14.47 -2.99 -15.72
CA GLU A 301 15.00 -3.51 -17.00
C GLU A 301 14.65 -4.98 -17.31
N ASN A 302 14.47 -5.81 -16.27
CA ASN A 302 14.13 -7.24 -16.39
C ASN A 302 12.75 -7.55 -15.81
N GLY A 303 11.82 -6.62 -15.97
CA GLY A 303 10.43 -6.80 -15.58
C GLY A 303 9.50 -5.85 -16.32
N VAL A 304 8.24 -5.88 -15.90
CA VAL A 304 7.20 -4.95 -16.35
C VAL A 304 6.84 -4.03 -15.19
N CYS A 305 6.86 -2.72 -15.46
CA CYS A 305 6.38 -1.73 -14.51
C CYS A 305 4.86 -1.84 -14.39
N LEU A 306 4.36 -2.19 -13.21
CA LEU A 306 2.91 -2.34 -12.94
C LEU A 306 2.31 -1.08 -12.30
N SER A 307 3.14 -0.34 -11.55
CA SER A 307 2.82 0.95 -10.94
C SER A 307 4.14 1.65 -10.60
N PRO A 308 4.14 2.97 -10.33
CA PRO A 308 5.38 3.70 -10.06
C PRO A 308 6.22 3.02 -8.97
N GLY A 309 7.45 2.61 -9.32
CA GLY A 309 8.38 1.92 -8.41
C GLY A 309 8.06 0.45 -8.09
N ILE A 310 7.03 -0.16 -8.69
CA ILE A 310 6.69 -1.58 -8.51
C ILE A 310 6.79 -2.33 -9.83
N CYS A 311 7.74 -3.26 -9.86
CA CYS A 311 8.03 -4.12 -11.01
C CYS A 311 7.59 -5.57 -10.77
N ARG A 312 6.98 -6.18 -11.79
CA ARG A 312 6.85 -7.63 -11.89
C ARG A 312 7.99 -8.16 -12.75
N CYS A 313 8.87 -8.93 -12.14
CA CYS A 313 10.03 -9.48 -12.85
C CYS A 313 9.62 -10.55 -13.86
N PHE A 314 10.40 -10.66 -14.94
CA PHE A 314 10.24 -11.74 -15.92
C PHE A 314 10.60 -13.11 -15.32
N ASN A 315 10.22 -14.18 -16.02
CA ASN A 315 10.52 -15.54 -15.60
C ASN A 315 12.04 -15.73 -15.38
N GLY A 316 12.40 -16.35 -14.25
CA GLY A 316 13.79 -16.54 -13.86
C GLY A 316 14.44 -15.34 -13.16
N TYR A 317 13.74 -14.22 -13.01
CA TYR A 317 14.19 -13.07 -12.22
C TYR A 317 13.38 -12.95 -10.92
N LYS A 318 13.99 -12.41 -9.86
CA LYS A 318 13.34 -12.11 -8.59
C LYS A 318 13.61 -10.67 -8.18
N ARG A 319 12.61 -10.07 -7.53
CA ARG A 319 12.71 -8.69 -7.05
C ARG A 319 13.64 -8.62 -5.84
N ARG A 320 14.70 -7.82 -5.93
CA ARG A 320 15.60 -7.49 -4.83
C ARG A 320 15.73 -5.97 -4.76
N GLY A 321 15.05 -5.35 -3.78
CA GLY A 321 14.89 -3.89 -3.74
C GLY A 321 13.93 -3.41 -4.83
N THR A 322 14.36 -2.42 -5.62
CA THR A 322 13.64 -1.89 -6.79
C THR A 322 13.92 -2.66 -8.08
N LYS A 323 15.00 -3.48 -8.12
CA LYS A 323 15.48 -4.16 -9.32
C LYS A 323 15.07 -5.63 -9.41
N CYS A 324 14.98 -6.10 -10.65
CA CYS A 324 14.81 -7.51 -10.99
C CYS A 324 16.16 -8.16 -11.26
N GLU A 325 16.63 -9.00 -10.32
CA GLU A 325 17.89 -9.73 -10.44
C GLU A 325 17.66 -11.18 -10.88
N GLY A 326 18.56 -11.72 -11.71
CA GLY A 326 18.48 -13.10 -12.17
C GLY A 326 18.61 -14.10 -11.02
N VAL A 327 17.96 -15.25 -11.16
CA VAL A 327 18.01 -16.35 -10.20
C VAL A 327 18.87 -17.48 -10.76
N CYS A 328 19.81 -17.98 -9.97
CA CYS A 328 20.58 -19.19 -10.29
C CYS A 328 20.29 -20.24 -9.21
N GLU A 329 19.77 -21.40 -9.60
CA GLU A 329 19.32 -22.45 -8.67
C GLU A 329 20.44 -22.94 -7.73
N HIS A 330 21.66 -23.06 -8.26
CA HIS A 330 22.84 -23.55 -7.53
C HIS A 330 23.72 -22.42 -6.96
N GLY A 331 23.31 -21.16 -7.11
CA GLY A 331 24.16 -20.00 -6.84
C GLY A 331 25.37 -19.90 -7.78
N CYS A 332 26.17 -18.83 -7.61
CA CYS A 332 27.32 -18.53 -8.49
C CYS A 332 28.68 -18.64 -7.78
N GLY A 333 28.73 -19.28 -6.60
CA GLY A 333 29.95 -19.38 -5.79
C GLY A 333 30.47 -18.03 -5.27
N PHE A 334 31.68 -18.04 -4.71
CA PHE A 334 32.33 -16.82 -4.21
C PHE A 334 32.70 -15.87 -5.36
N TYR A 335 32.48 -14.57 -5.17
CA TYR A 335 32.77 -13.52 -6.16
C TYR A 335 31.99 -13.63 -7.49
N GLY A 336 30.98 -14.51 -7.55
CA GLY A 336 30.03 -14.64 -8.65
C GLY A 336 28.68 -14.01 -8.32
N LYS A 337 28.03 -13.40 -9.31
CA LYS A 337 26.67 -12.87 -9.23
C LYS A 337 25.83 -13.42 -10.38
N CYS A 338 24.54 -13.64 -10.13
CA CYS A 338 23.59 -13.94 -11.21
C CYS A 338 23.37 -12.69 -12.06
N VAL A 339 23.79 -12.75 -13.32
CA VAL A 339 23.63 -11.66 -14.29
C VAL A 339 22.37 -11.84 -15.13
N ALA A 340 21.95 -13.10 -15.30
CA ALA A 340 20.69 -13.50 -15.91
C ALA A 340 20.21 -14.82 -15.25
N PRO A 341 18.99 -15.31 -15.53
CA PRO A 341 18.50 -16.57 -14.99
C PRO A 341 19.42 -17.72 -15.37
N GLY A 342 19.97 -18.43 -14.38
CA GLY A 342 20.92 -19.51 -14.57
C GLY A 342 22.32 -19.11 -15.06
N VAL A 343 22.59 -17.82 -15.30
CA VAL A 343 23.87 -17.35 -15.84
C VAL A 343 24.66 -16.59 -14.77
N CYS A 344 25.86 -17.10 -14.49
CA CYS A 344 26.77 -16.55 -13.49
C CYS A 344 27.85 -15.69 -14.13
N GLY A 345 28.01 -14.47 -13.62
CA GLY A 345 29.10 -13.56 -13.96
C GLY A 345 30.00 -13.29 -12.78
N CYS A 346 31.31 -13.34 -12.98
CA CYS A 346 32.30 -12.88 -12.02
C CYS A 346 32.25 -11.35 -11.93
N SER A 347 32.23 -10.83 -10.70
CA SER A 347 32.15 -9.39 -10.45
C SER A 347 32.83 -9.02 -9.13
N ILE A 348 33.50 -7.86 -9.11
CA ILE A 348 33.90 -7.22 -7.86
C ILE A 348 32.82 -6.19 -7.53
N ILE A 349 32.32 -6.19 -6.30
CA ILE A 349 31.69 -4.99 -5.74
C ILE A 349 32.84 -4.26 -5.03
N PRO A 350 33.42 -3.15 -5.55
CA PRO A 350 32.69 -1.88 -5.73
C PRO A 350 33.12 -0.99 -6.94
N GLY A 351 32.17 -0.17 -7.44
CA GLY A 351 32.39 0.89 -8.43
C GLY A 351 31.06 1.36 -9.03
N PRO A 352 30.97 2.54 -9.67
CA PRO A 352 29.72 3.04 -10.29
C PRO A 352 29.29 2.23 -11.54
N PHE A 353 30.12 1.28 -11.96
CA PHE A 353 29.97 0.52 -13.18
C PHE A 353 30.04 -0.98 -12.88
N HIS A 354 28.97 -1.70 -13.19
CA HIS A 354 28.93 -3.16 -13.08
C HIS A 354 29.42 -3.77 -14.39
N ASN A 355 30.64 -4.31 -14.40
CA ASN A 355 31.13 -5.15 -15.49
C ASN A 355 31.15 -6.59 -14.99
N TYR A 356 30.65 -7.50 -15.80
CA TYR A 356 30.60 -8.92 -15.47
C TYR A 356 31.41 -9.71 -16.48
N GLN A 357 32.04 -10.78 -16.00
CA GLN A 357 32.76 -11.71 -16.86
C GLN A 357 32.16 -13.11 -16.66
N GLN A 358 31.56 -13.69 -17.70
CA GLN A 358 30.99 -15.02 -17.58
C GLN A 358 32.11 -16.06 -17.46
N CYS A 359 31.87 -17.11 -16.67
CA CYS A 359 32.88 -18.10 -16.32
C CYS A 359 32.32 -19.51 -16.24
N ASP A 360 32.04 -20.10 -17.40
CA ASP A 360 31.53 -21.46 -17.50
C ASP A 360 32.68 -22.46 -17.33
N LEU A 361 32.49 -23.47 -16.46
CA LEU A 361 33.50 -24.46 -16.08
C LEU A 361 34.78 -23.88 -15.44
N GLY A 362 34.72 -22.64 -14.95
CA GLY A 362 35.81 -21.96 -14.23
C GLY A 362 35.38 -21.50 -12.84
N TYR A 363 36.21 -20.66 -12.21
CA TYR A 363 35.89 -20.01 -10.93
C TYR A 363 36.21 -18.52 -10.96
N CYS A 364 35.46 -17.76 -10.15
CA CYS A 364 35.66 -16.33 -10.01
C CYS A 364 36.75 -16.02 -8.98
N THR A 365 37.72 -15.21 -9.38
CA THR A 365 38.77 -14.71 -8.49
C THR A 365 38.26 -13.55 -7.63
N ALA A 366 38.96 -13.23 -6.53
CA ALA A 366 38.65 -12.04 -5.71
C ALA A 366 38.71 -10.71 -6.47
N ARG A 367 39.34 -10.70 -7.65
CA ARG A 367 39.34 -9.57 -8.60
C ARG A 367 38.17 -9.63 -9.60
N GLY A 368 37.14 -10.44 -9.35
CA GLY A 368 35.97 -10.58 -10.21
C GLY A 368 36.30 -11.04 -11.63
N ARG A 369 37.43 -11.73 -11.82
CA ARG A 369 37.84 -12.30 -13.12
C ARG A 369 37.65 -13.81 -13.14
N CYS A 370 37.27 -14.33 -14.30
CA CYS A 370 37.19 -15.76 -14.57
C CYS A 370 38.59 -16.38 -14.63
N ARG A 371 38.77 -17.51 -13.94
CA ARG A 371 40.00 -18.31 -13.99
C ARG A 371 39.66 -19.78 -14.19
N CYS A 372 40.39 -20.42 -15.10
CA CYS A 372 40.24 -21.83 -15.41
C CYS A 372 41.09 -22.71 -14.49
N GLN A 373 40.68 -23.97 -14.37
CA GLN A 373 41.49 -25.00 -13.72
C GLN A 373 42.78 -25.25 -14.52
N VAL A 374 43.79 -25.82 -13.86
CA VAL A 374 45.08 -26.13 -14.50
C VAL A 374 44.86 -27.08 -15.68
N GLY A 375 45.49 -26.81 -16.81
CA GLY A 375 45.32 -27.58 -18.05
C GLY A 375 44.22 -27.05 -18.98
N ASN A 376 43.41 -26.09 -18.53
CA ASN A 376 42.38 -25.44 -19.35
C ASN A 376 42.73 -23.97 -19.63
N THR A 377 42.25 -23.48 -20.78
CA THR A 377 42.38 -22.08 -21.22
C THR A 377 41.01 -21.43 -21.33
N ARG A 378 40.94 -20.12 -21.09
CA ARG A 378 39.71 -19.36 -21.26
C ARG A 378 39.49 -19.06 -22.74
N PHE A 379 38.35 -19.47 -23.27
CA PHE A 379 37.88 -19.14 -24.60
C PHE A 379 36.51 -18.47 -24.49
N ILE A 380 36.46 -17.15 -24.75
CA ILE A 380 35.27 -16.30 -24.59
C ILE A 380 34.74 -16.35 -23.16
N ASN A 381 33.68 -17.11 -22.89
CA ASN A 381 33.02 -17.28 -21.59
C ASN A 381 33.29 -18.67 -20.96
N HIS A 382 33.95 -19.58 -21.66
CA HIS A 382 34.18 -20.97 -21.23
C HIS A 382 35.64 -21.26 -20.88
N CYS A 383 35.84 -22.20 -19.94
CA CYS A 383 37.12 -22.85 -19.71
C CYS A 383 37.17 -24.19 -20.45
N LEU A 384 38.03 -24.29 -21.46
CA LEU A 384 38.19 -25.47 -22.31
C LEU A 384 39.63 -25.96 -22.32
N SER A 385 39.84 -27.26 -22.52
CA SER A 385 41.19 -27.76 -22.79
C SER A 385 41.70 -27.22 -24.13
N PRO A 386 43.01 -26.98 -24.31
CA PRO A 386 43.57 -26.44 -25.56
C PRO A 386 43.13 -27.19 -26.82
N ASP A 387 43.03 -28.53 -26.74
CA ASP A 387 42.66 -29.39 -27.86
C ASP A 387 41.17 -29.26 -28.25
N GLN A 388 40.32 -28.79 -27.34
CA GLN A 388 38.89 -28.62 -27.57
C GLN A 388 38.52 -27.25 -28.15
N VAL A 389 39.41 -26.25 -28.08
CA VAL A 389 39.09 -24.88 -28.51
C VAL A 389 38.77 -24.82 -30.01
N THR A 390 39.60 -25.46 -30.83
CA THR A 390 39.42 -25.48 -32.29
C THR A 390 38.14 -26.22 -32.68
N THR A 391 37.86 -27.37 -32.06
CA THR A 391 36.62 -28.13 -32.27
C THR A 391 35.39 -27.36 -31.79
N TYR A 392 35.47 -26.64 -30.67
CA TYR A 392 34.37 -25.82 -30.19
C TYR A 392 34.08 -24.67 -31.17
N ALA A 393 35.13 -23.98 -31.64
CA ALA A 393 35.00 -22.90 -32.60
C ALA A 393 34.46 -23.35 -33.97
N SER A 394 34.80 -24.56 -34.43
CA SER A 394 34.38 -25.10 -35.74
C SER A 394 33.05 -25.86 -35.72
N MET A 395 32.69 -26.50 -34.61
CA MET A 395 31.47 -27.31 -34.54
C MET A 395 30.29 -26.55 -33.91
N HIS A 396 30.56 -25.45 -33.19
CA HIS A 396 29.54 -24.70 -32.44
C HIS A 396 29.56 -23.20 -32.76
N HIS A 397 29.64 -22.85 -34.05
CA HIS A 397 29.70 -21.46 -34.53
C HIS A 397 28.61 -20.54 -33.93
N GLN A 398 27.36 -21.03 -33.82
CA GLN A 398 26.27 -20.25 -33.23
C GLN A 398 26.52 -19.93 -31.76
N LYS A 399 26.87 -20.94 -30.94
CA LYS A 399 27.17 -20.75 -29.52
C LYS A 399 28.41 -19.88 -29.29
N MET A 400 29.39 -19.96 -30.18
CA MET A 400 30.57 -19.09 -30.15
C MET A 400 30.17 -17.63 -30.39
N ASN A 401 29.35 -17.35 -31.41
CA ASN A 401 28.86 -16.01 -31.70
C ASN A 401 28.00 -15.47 -30.54
N ASP A 402 27.09 -16.28 -30.00
CA ASP A 402 26.26 -15.91 -28.86
C ASP A 402 27.14 -15.57 -27.63
N GLY A 403 28.15 -16.38 -27.35
CA GLY A 403 29.11 -16.15 -26.27
C GLY A 403 29.88 -14.85 -26.46
N LEU A 404 30.33 -14.55 -27.68
CA LEU A 404 31.04 -13.30 -28.01
C LEU A 404 30.15 -12.07 -27.78
N ILE A 405 28.91 -12.13 -28.27
CA ILE A 405 27.96 -11.03 -28.12
C ILE A 405 27.61 -10.82 -26.64
N ASN A 406 27.40 -11.91 -25.89
CA ASN A 406 27.11 -11.84 -24.46
C ASN A 406 28.27 -11.24 -23.66
N GLU A 407 29.51 -11.68 -23.89
CA GLU A 407 30.69 -11.09 -23.24
C GLU A 407 30.86 -9.62 -23.60
N PHE A 408 30.66 -9.25 -24.87
CA PHE A 408 30.68 -7.85 -25.29
C PHE A 408 29.63 -7.03 -24.52
N ASN A 409 28.40 -7.53 -24.43
CA ASN A 409 27.31 -6.86 -23.73
C ASN A 409 27.57 -6.69 -22.24
N LEU A 410 28.12 -7.72 -21.58
CA LEU A 410 28.44 -7.72 -20.14
C LEU A 410 29.63 -6.83 -19.76
N LEU A 411 30.61 -6.66 -20.67
CA LEU A 411 31.81 -5.89 -20.40
C LEU A 411 31.69 -4.41 -20.77
N ILE A 412 31.18 -4.14 -21.98
CA ILE A 412 31.20 -2.79 -22.56
C ILE A 412 29.91 -2.39 -23.29
N GLY A 413 28.95 -3.31 -23.48
CA GLY A 413 27.75 -3.07 -24.28
C GLY A 413 26.97 -1.83 -23.88
N ARG A 414 26.90 -1.48 -22.60
CA ARG A 414 26.23 -0.25 -22.11
C ARG A 414 26.77 1.06 -22.73
N HIS A 415 28.00 1.06 -23.24
CA HIS A 415 28.61 2.23 -23.86
C HIS A 415 28.18 2.38 -25.33
N PHE A 416 27.47 1.39 -25.87
CA PHE A 416 27.02 1.36 -27.25
C PHE A 416 25.49 1.30 -27.29
N LYS A 417 24.86 2.28 -27.94
CA LYS A 417 23.43 2.24 -28.27
C LYS A 417 23.29 1.64 -29.66
N PHE A 418 23.10 0.33 -29.75
CA PHE A 418 22.65 -0.28 -31.00
C PHE A 418 21.12 -0.09 -31.09
N PRO A 419 20.57 0.47 -32.19
CA PRO A 419 19.14 0.36 -32.44
C PRO A 419 18.78 -1.13 -32.44
N ALA A 420 17.61 -1.50 -31.89
CA ALA A 420 17.18 -2.89 -31.79
C ALA A 420 17.28 -3.58 -33.17
N PHE A 421 18.33 -4.37 -33.36
CA PHE A 421 18.57 -5.13 -34.58
C PHE A 421 17.81 -6.45 -34.44
N ASP A 422 16.88 -6.68 -35.37
CA ASP A 422 16.15 -7.94 -35.53
C ASP A 422 17.16 -9.08 -35.76
N TYR A 423 17.24 -10.02 -34.80
CA TYR A 423 18.21 -11.12 -34.80
C TYR A 423 18.00 -12.16 -35.92
N HIS A 424 17.00 -11.98 -36.78
CA HIS A 424 16.61 -12.98 -37.77
C HIS A 424 17.25 -12.85 -39.15
N ASN A 425 18.09 -11.83 -39.40
CA ASN A 425 18.70 -11.66 -40.74
C ASN A 425 20.20 -11.33 -40.68
N MET A 426 21.02 -12.31 -40.28
CA MET A 426 22.44 -12.31 -40.67
C MET A 426 22.85 -13.69 -41.20
N ASN A 427 22.76 -13.84 -42.52
CA ASN A 427 23.73 -14.63 -43.27
C ASN A 427 25.03 -13.84 -43.28
N PHE A 428 26.07 -14.36 -42.63
CA PHE A 428 27.44 -13.91 -42.87
C PHE A 428 27.97 -14.67 -44.10
N TYR A 429 28.29 -13.92 -45.15
CA TYR A 429 29.09 -14.40 -46.28
C TYR A 429 30.53 -14.63 -45.86
#